data_AF-A0A6P0IDJ8-F1
#
_entry.id   AF-A0A6P0IDJ8-F1
#
_cell.length_a   1.000
_cell.length_b   1.000
_cell.length_c   1.000
_cell.angle_alpha   90.00
_cell.angle_beta   90.00
_cell.angle_gamma   90.00
#
_symmetry.space_group_name_H-M   'P 1'
#
loop_
_entity.id
_entity.type
_entity.pdbx_description
1 polymer ?
#
loop_
_entity_poly.entity_id
_entity_poly.type
_entity_poly.pdbx_seq_one_letter_code
_entity_poly.pdbx_strand_id
1 'polypeptide(L)' 'MPVLTAIFDGEVLRLDRTVNLEPGKRYAIAIDTEVKTVTSQNAWDVLEEFAGTVEAPSDWAIEHDHYLYGTPKSNLEDEL' A
#
# COMPACT_ATOMS: atom_id res chain seq x y z
N MET A 1 29.47 -6.19 5.86
CA MET A 1 29.84 -4.81 6.28
C MET A 1 28.66 -4.28 7.09
N PRO A 2 28.86 -3.66 8.26
CA PRO A 2 27.75 -3.13 9.05
C PRO A 2 27.12 -1.92 8.32
N VAL A 3 25.80 -1.96 8.12
CA VAL A 3 25.03 -0.84 7.57
C VAL A 3 24.55 0.02 8.75
N LEU A 4 24.80 1.33 8.68
CA LEU A 4 24.37 2.29 9.69
C LEU A 4 23.25 3.15 9.11
N THR A 5 22.15 3.26 9.85
CA THR A 5 21.04 4.14 9.49
C THR A 5 21.29 5.53 10.07
N ALA A 6 21.04 6.56 9.26
CA ALA A 6 21.20 7.96 9.63
C ALA A 6 19.96 8.76 9.22
N ILE A 7 19.64 9.80 9.98
CA ILE A 7 18.59 10.76 9.68
C ILE A 7 19.26 12.06 9.24
N PHE A 8 18.75 12.66 8.17
CA PHE A 8 19.22 13.95 7.66
C PHE A 8 18.33 15.09 8.21
N ASP A 9 18.91 16.04 8.97
CA ASP A 9 18.15 17.17 9.54
C ASP A 9 18.08 18.41 8.63
N GLY A 10 18.64 18.33 7.41
CA GLY A 10 18.73 19.44 6.46
C GLY A 10 20.16 19.96 6.29
N GLU A 11 21.02 19.78 7.28
CA GLU A 11 22.43 20.18 7.22
C GLU A 11 23.37 19.03 7.60
N VAL A 12 22.98 18.23 8.60
CA VAL A 12 23.83 17.14 9.12
C VAL A 12 23.14 15.78 9.10
N LEU A 13 23.93 14.74 8.85
CA LEU A 13 23.53 13.34 9.03
C LEU A 13 23.77 12.93 10.48
N ARG A 14 22.70 12.59 11.20
CA ARG A 14 22.74 12.08 12.56
C ARG A 14 22.60 10.57 12.53
N LEU A 15 23.62 9.86 12.98
CA LEU A 15 23.56 8.42 13.14
C LEU A 15 22.56 8.08 14.25
N ASP A 16 21.75 7.04 14.04
CA ASP A 16 20.81 6.54 15.06
C ASP A 16 21.55 5.89 16.25
N ARG A 17 22.81 5.47 16.02
CA ARG A 17 23.66 4.85 17.04
C ARG A 17 24.96 5.63 17.20
N THR A 18 25.44 5.68 18.44
CA THR A 18 26.75 6.24 18.77
C THR A 18 27.85 5.34 18.21
N VAL A 19 28.50 5.79 17.15
CA VAL A 19 29.73 5.18 16.62
C VAL A 19 30.92 5.96 17.16
N ASN A 20 31.91 5.24 17.70
CA ASN A 20 33.14 5.85 18.18
C ASN A 20 34.03 6.24 16.99
N LEU A 21 33.75 7.40 16.40
CA LEU A 21 34.56 8.00 15.35
C LEU A 21 35.66 8.85 16.00
N GLU A 22 36.90 8.68 15.55
CA GLU A 22 38.01 9.47 16.06
C GLU A 22 38.05 10.84 15.36
N PRO A 23 38.14 11.95 16.13
CA PRO A 23 38.30 13.27 15.55
C PRO A 23 39.51 13.36 14.60
N GLY A 24 39.33 14.01 13.45
CA GLY A 24 40.40 14.22 12.47
C GLY A 24 40.63 13.06 11.50
N LYS A 25 39.89 11.96 11.59
CA LYS A 25 39.93 10.88 10.58
C LYS A 25 38.88 11.09 9.50
N ARG A 26 39.25 10.78 8.24
CA ARG A 26 38.33 10.77 7.10
C ARG A 26 37.67 9.40 7.00
N TYR A 27 36.34 9.38 6.98
CA TYR A 27 35.55 8.17 6.80
C TYR A 27 34.81 8.26 5.46
N ALA A 28 34.77 7.16 4.71
CA ALA A 28 33.94 7.04 3.52
C ALA A 28 32.55 6.58 3.93
N ILE A 29 31.53 7.32 3.50
CA ILE A 29 30.12 6.98 3.71
C ILE A 29 29.49 6.64 2.36
N ALA A 30 28.81 5.49 2.29
CA ALA A 30 27.97 5.12 1.17
C ALA A 30 26.52 5.43 1.55
N ILE A 31 25.88 6.33 0.81
CA ILE A 31 24.47 6.64 1.00
C ILE A 31 23.71 5.79 0.01
N ASP A 32 22.93 4.85 0.54
CA ASP A 32 21.98 4.09 -0.25
C ASP A 32 20.63 4.80 -0.17
N THR A 33 20.17 5.33 -1.30
CA THR A 33 18.87 6.00 -1.41
C THR A 33 17.76 5.03 -1.80
N GLU A 34 17.99 3.72 -1.71
CA GLU A 34 16.93 2.71 -1.69
C GLU A 34 16.11 2.87 -0.40
N VAL A 35 15.48 4.03 -0.25
CA VAL A 35 14.18 4.12 0.38
C VAL A 35 13.36 3.12 -0.43
N LYS A 36 13.13 1.93 0.13
CA LYS A 36 11.93 1.18 -0.20
C LYS A 36 10.85 2.23 -0.12
N THR A 37 10.40 2.70 -1.26
CA THR A 37 9.15 3.43 -1.37
C THR A 37 8.18 2.43 -0.77
N VAL A 38 7.89 2.60 0.51
CA VAL A 38 6.61 2.23 1.05
C VAL A 38 5.71 3.08 0.18
N THR A 39 5.30 2.51 -0.97
CA THR A 39 4.17 2.97 -1.73
C THR A 39 3.15 3.24 -0.66
N SER A 40 2.93 4.51 -0.33
CA SER A 40 2.02 4.85 0.76
C SER A 40 0.71 4.23 0.33
N GLN A 41 0.29 3.15 0.99
CA GLN A 41 -1.00 2.55 0.70
C GLN A 41 -1.98 3.69 0.86
N ASN A 42 -2.56 4.11 -0.26
CA ASN A 42 -3.55 5.15 -0.23
C ASN A 42 -4.81 4.56 0.44
N ALA A 43 -5.75 5.42 0.85
CA ALA A 43 -6.95 4.94 1.54
C ALA A 43 -7.74 3.90 0.70
N TRP A 44 -7.65 3.94 -0.63
CA TRP A 44 -8.27 2.95 -1.51
C TRP A 44 -7.57 1.60 -1.48
N ASP A 45 -6.23 1.57 -1.42
CA ASP A 45 -5.47 0.32 -1.35
C ASP A 45 -5.79 -0.45 -0.05
N VAL A 46 -5.96 0.28 1.06
CA VAL A 46 -6.37 -0.30 2.35
C VAL A 46 -7.80 -0.81 2.27
N LEU A 47 -8.71 -0.04 1.68
CA LEU A 47 -10.10 -0.46 1.53
C LEU A 47 -10.22 -1.69 0.64
N GLU A 48 -9.46 -1.78 -0.45
CA GLU A 48 -9.45 -2.95 -1.35
C GLU A 48 -8.92 -4.22 -0.64
N GLU A 49 -7.86 -4.09 0.17
CA GLU A 49 -7.32 -5.19 0.98
C GLU A 49 -8.36 -5.75 1.96
N PHE A 50 -9.18 -4.88 2.56
CA PHE A 50 -10.19 -5.28 3.55
C PHE A 50 -11.60 -5.52 3.00
N ALA A 51 -11.93 -5.01 1.82
CA ALA A 51 -13.28 -5.10 1.26
C ALA A 51 -13.69 -6.53 0.93
N GLY A 52 -12.70 -7.43 0.73
CA GLY A 52 -12.95 -8.77 0.22
C GLY A 52 -13.55 -8.75 -1.18
N THR A 53 -13.42 -9.84 -1.91
CA THR A 53 -14.15 -10.02 -3.16
C THR A 53 -15.34 -10.92 -2.90
N VAL A 54 -16.53 -10.51 -3.35
CA VAL A 54 -17.70 -11.38 -3.40
C VAL A 54 -17.86 -11.84 -4.84
N GLU A 55 -17.91 -13.15 -5.06
CA GLU A 55 -18.25 -13.69 -6.38
C GLU A 55 -19.73 -13.38 -6.65
N ALA A 56 -19.92 -12.47 -7.59
CA ALA A 56 -21.20 -11.93 -8.00
C ALA A 56 -21.67 -12.55 -9.32
N PRO A 57 -22.96 -12.91 -9.45
CA PRO A 57 -23.57 -13.15 -10.75
C PRO A 57 -23.46 -11.91 -11.66
N SER A 58 -23.26 -12.10 -12.96
CA SER A 58 -23.09 -11.00 -13.92
C SER A 58 -24.32 -10.10 -14.06
N ASP A 59 -25.49 -10.62 -13.69
CA ASP A 59 -26.78 -9.94 -13.71
C ASP A 59 -27.12 -9.28 -12.36
N TRP A 60 -26.23 -9.26 -11.36
CA TRP A 60 -26.54 -8.75 -10.02
C TRP A 60 -27.05 -7.30 -10.01
N ALA A 61 -26.47 -6.44 -10.84
CA ALA A 61 -26.91 -5.04 -10.93
C ALA A 61 -28.31 -4.90 -11.57
N ILE A 62 -28.67 -5.80 -12.47
CA ILE A 62 -29.94 -5.78 -13.21
C ILE A 62 -31.04 -6.45 -12.38
N GLU A 63 -30.73 -7.59 -11.78
CA GLU A 63 -31.63 -8.41 -10.96
C GLU A 63 -31.51 -8.09 -9.47
N HIS A 64 -31.19 -6.83 -9.13
CA HIS A 64 -30.95 -6.41 -7.75
C HIS A 64 -32.15 -6.74 -6.83
N ASP A 65 -33.38 -6.63 -7.33
CA ASP A 65 -34.58 -6.99 -6.57
C ASP A 65 -34.65 -8.50 -6.25
N HIS A 66 -34.22 -9.36 -7.18
CA HIS A 66 -34.10 -10.79 -6.92
C HIS A 66 -33.08 -11.09 -5.82
N TYR A 67 -31.91 -10.44 -5.89
CA TYR A 67 -30.82 -10.69 -4.95
C TYR A 67 -31.03 -10.05 -3.56
N LEU A 68 -31.71 -8.90 -3.48
CA LEU A 68 -32.01 -8.24 -2.20
C LEU A 68 -33.29 -8.73 -1.54
N TYR A 69 -34.33 -9.00 -2.34
CA TYR A 69 -35.69 -9.21 -1.84
C TYR A 69 -36.28 -10.58 -2.21
N GLY A 70 -35.58 -11.39 -3.01
CA GLY A 70 -36.03 -12.72 -3.40
C GLY A 70 -37.19 -12.71 -4.40
N THR A 71 -37.40 -11.60 -5.13
CA THR A 71 -38.41 -11.55 -6.20
C THR A 71 -38.02 -12.51 -7.34
N PRO A 72 -38.97 -13.00 -8.16
CA PRO A 72 -38.63 -13.73 -9.38
C PRO A 72 -37.70 -12.89 -10.28
N LYS A 73 -36.76 -13.54 -10.97
CA LYS A 73 -35.91 -12.86 -11.95
C LYS A 73 -36.74 -12.28 -13.09
N SER A 74 -36.32 -11.14 -13.62
CA SER A 74 -36.95 -10.54 -14.78
C SER A 74 -36.66 -11.42 -16.00
N ASN A 75 -37.70 -11.91 -16.68
CA ASN A 75 -37.56 -12.62 -17.95
C ASN A 75 -37.24 -11.60 -19.06
N LEU A 76 -36.02 -11.03 -19.06
CA LEU A 76 -35.56 -10.12 -20.10
C LEU A 76 -35.32 -10.80 -21.46
N GLU A 77 -35.59 -12.11 -21.58
CA GLU A 77 -35.57 -12.84 -22.86
C GLU A 77 -36.83 -12.58 -23.72
N ASP A 78 -37.91 -12.01 -23.16
CA ASP A 78 -39.19 -11.84 -23.87
C ASP A 78 -39.39 -10.45 -24.53
N GLU A 79 -38.44 -9.51 -24.39
CA GLU A 79 -38.52 -8.15 -24.98
C GLU A 79 -37.36 -7.84 -25.96
N LEU A 80 -37.14 -8.70 -26.95
CA LEU A 80 -36.37 -8.39 -28.17
C LEU A 80 -37.17 -8.67 -29.45
#